data_AF-A0A9R0VTE7-F1
#
_entry.id   AF-A0A9R0VTE7-F1
#
_cell.length_a   1.000
_cell.length_b   1.000
_cell.length_c   1.000
_cell.angle_alpha   90.00
_cell.angle_beta   90.00
_cell.angle_gamma   90.00
#
_symmetry.space_group_name_H-M   'P 1'
#
loop_
_entity.id
_entity.type
_entity.pdbx_description
1 polymer ?
#
loop_
_entity_poly.entity_id
_entity_poly.type
_entity_poly.pdbx_seq_one_letter_code
_entity_poly.pdbx_strand_id
1 'polypeptide(L)'
;MWRLKIGEGSGPWLHSASGFLGRQVWEFDRDAGTPEERAEVERLREDFTKHRYHKRESQDLLLRLQFAKGNLLPANIPTTRVVEKGTQVVTEKMITTSLRRALHQYSTLQAHDGHWPGDVSGLMFIMPMLIFSLYVTGSLNIVLSSEHQREIRRHIYNHQNEDGGWGTHVWGPSSMFGSCLNYVALRLLGEMLDGDNDVLTKGRAWILSHGSATGVPQWGKIFLSDNWCLRLVGQ
;
A
#
# COMPACT_ATOMS: atom_id res chain seq x y z
N MET A 1 10.23 -1.26 13.78
CA MET A 1 10.32 -0.76 12.40
C MET A 1 9.94 -1.87 11.42
N TRP A 2 9.35 -1.51 10.27
CA TRP A 2 9.12 -2.46 9.18
C TRP A 2 10.43 -2.83 8.50
N ARG A 3 10.62 -4.10 8.16
CA ARG A 3 11.78 -4.64 7.44
C ARG A 3 11.31 -5.44 6.24
N LEU A 4 11.97 -5.25 5.11
CA LEU A 4 11.74 -6.08 3.93
C LEU A 4 12.63 -7.32 3.98
N LYS A 5 12.03 -8.50 3.98
CA LYS A 5 12.69 -9.78 3.75
C LYS A 5 12.62 -10.16 2.28
N ILE A 6 13.75 -10.62 1.76
CA ILE A 6 13.93 -10.95 0.34
C ILE A 6 14.49 -12.36 0.23
N GLY A 7 13.95 -13.16 -0.69
CA GLY A 7 14.50 -14.47 -1.00
C GLY A 7 14.30 -15.52 0.10
N GLU A 8 13.52 -15.20 1.14
CA GLU A 8 13.31 -16.06 2.31
C GLU A 8 11.94 -16.74 2.29
N GLY A 9 11.92 -18.01 2.69
CA GLY A 9 10.71 -18.80 2.86
C GLY A 9 10.97 -20.02 3.73
N SER A 10 10.06 -20.31 4.66
CA SER A 10 10.10 -21.52 5.48
C SER A 10 8.69 -22.05 5.73
N GLY A 11 8.60 -23.34 6.07
CA GLY A 11 7.35 -24.00 6.44
C GLY A 11 6.89 -25.05 5.42
N PRO A 12 6.08 -26.03 5.87
CA PRO A 12 5.69 -27.19 5.07
C PRO A 12 4.75 -26.85 3.90
N TRP A 13 4.13 -25.68 3.91
CA TRP A 13 3.15 -25.25 2.90
C TRP A 13 3.68 -24.18 1.93
N LEU A 14 4.95 -23.78 2.09
CA LEU A 14 5.57 -22.75 1.28
C LEU A 14 6.61 -23.39 0.36
N HIS A 15 6.24 -23.61 -0.91
CA HIS A 15 7.10 -24.18 -1.94
C HIS A 15 7.45 -23.16 -3.01
N SER A 16 8.65 -23.27 -3.57
CA SER A 16 9.09 -22.43 -4.68
C SER A 16 9.94 -23.23 -5.66
N ALA A 17 9.67 -23.07 -6.96
CA ALA A 17 10.48 -23.63 -8.02
C ALA A 17 11.78 -22.84 -8.25
N SER A 18 11.83 -21.58 -7.80
CA SER A 18 12.98 -20.68 -7.97
C SER A 18 13.83 -20.55 -6.70
N GLY A 19 13.61 -21.39 -5.68
CA GLY A 19 14.29 -21.25 -4.39
C GLY A 19 13.99 -19.90 -3.71
N PHE A 20 12.76 -19.40 -3.87
CA PHE A 20 12.27 -18.12 -3.34
C PHE A 20 12.88 -16.85 -3.93
N LEU A 21 13.72 -16.93 -4.98
CA LEU A 21 14.22 -15.74 -5.68
C LEU A 21 13.07 -14.79 -6.08
N GLY A 22 13.23 -13.51 -5.78
CA GLY A 22 12.23 -12.47 -6.03
C GLY A 22 11.10 -12.37 -5.00
N ARG A 23 11.03 -13.29 -4.02
CA ARG A 23 10.02 -13.24 -2.95
C ARG A 23 10.28 -12.06 -2.02
N GLN A 24 9.23 -11.32 -1.71
CA GLN A 24 9.25 -10.15 -0.84
C GLN A 24 8.21 -10.29 0.26
N VAL A 25 8.61 -10.08 1.51
CA VAL A 25 7.70 -10.08 2.67
C VAL A 25 8.08 -8.94 3.60
N TRP A 26 7.10 -8.12 3.97
CA TRP A 26 7.28 -7.12 5.02
C TRP A 26 7.04 -7.76 6.39
N GLU A 27 7.99 -7.57 7.30
CA GLU A 27 7.84 -7.98 8.70
C GLU A 27 8.04 -6.80 9.63
N PHE A 28 7.37 -6.83 10.79
CA PHE A 28 7.56 -5.81 11.80
C PHE A 28 8.49 -6.33 12.90
N ASP A 29 9.59 -5.63 13.12
CA ASP A 29 10.53 -5.89 14.20
C ASP A 29 10.46 -4.72 15.20
N ARG A 30 10.11 -4.98 16.46
CA ARG A 30 9.95 -3.93 17.49
C ARG A 30 11.25 -3.24 17.84
N ASP A 31 12.36 -3.97 17.80
CA ASP A 31 13.66 -3.52 18.27
C ASP A 31 14.50 -2.93 17.13
N ALA A 32 14.13 -3.22 15.87
CA ALA A 32 14.77 -2.64 14.70
C ALA A 32 14.62 -1.10 14.59
N GLY A 33 15.68 -0.50 14.05
CA GLY A 33 15.78 0.91 13.69
C GLY A 33 16.37 1.78 14.80
N THR A 34 17.10 2.83 14.43
CA THR A 34 17.47 3.89 15.39
C THR A 34 16.27 4.78 15.71
N PRO A 35 16.31 5.59 16.80
CA PRO A 35 15.28 6.59 17.06
C PRO A 35 15.03 7.53 15.87
N GLU A 36 16.08 7.94 15.17
CA GLU A 36 16.02 8.81 14.00
C GLU A 36 15.35 8.11 12.82
N GLU A 37 15.69 6.85 12.55
CA GLU A 37 15.04 6.06 11.49
C GLU A 37 13.55 5.85 11.79
N ARG A 38 13.18 5.61 13.05
CA ARG A 38 11.77 5.51 13.44
C ARG A 38 11.03 6.83 13.29
N ALA A 39 11.65 7.94 13.66
CA ALA A 39 11.09 9.28 13.47
C ALA A 39 10.93 9.62 11.98
N GLU A 40 11.87 9.21 11.13
CA GLU A 40 11.78 9.34 9.68
C GLU A 40 10.55 8.62 9.12
N VAL A 41 10.33 7.36 9.55
CA VAL A 41 9.18 6.56 9.12
C VAL A 41 7.86 7.23 9.50
N GLU A 42 7.74 7.74 10.72
CA GLU A 42 6.52 8.46 11.12
C GLU A 42 6.33 9.76 10.35
N ARG A 43 7.40 10.53 10.11
CA ARG A 43 7.32 11.73 9.27
C ARG A 43 6.82 11.41 7.86
N LEU A 44 7.31 10.34 7.24
CA LEU A 44 6.85 9.91 5.91
C LEU A 44 5.37 9.51 5.90
N ARG A 45 4.91 8.86 6.99
CA ARG A 45 3.50 8.49 7.15
C ARG A 45 2.61 9.71 7.29
N GLU A 46 3.00 10.67 8.11
CA GLU A 46 2.28 11.94 8.29
C GLU A 46 2.23 12.73 6.99
N ASP A 47 3.36 12.82 6.27
CA ASP A 47 3.45 13.48 4.97
C ASP A 47 2.52 12.83 3.94
N PHE A 48 2.49 11.50 3.88
CA PHE A 48 1.58 10.78 3.00
C PHE A 48 0.12 11.05 3.36
N THR A 49 -0.26 10.98 4.64
CA THR A 49 -1.62 11.28 5.08
C THR A 49 -2.02 12.72 4.75
N LYS A 50 -1.12 13.69 4.94
CA LYS A 50 -1.38 15.11 4.63
C LYS A 50 -1.61 15.35 3.13
N HIS A 51 -0.89 14.64 2.28
CA HIS A 51 -0.93 14.82 0.82
C HIS A 51 -1.75 13.75 0.08
N ARG A 52 -2.48 12.90 0.81
CA ARG A 52 -3.15 11.70 0.30
C ARG A 52 -4.06 11.93 -0.91
N TYR A 53 -4.66 13.11 -1.04
CA TYR A 53 -5.54 13.44 -2.15
C TYR A 53 -4.79 13.79 -3.45
N HIS A 54 -3.59 14.36 -3.33
CA HIS A 54 -2.75 14.75 -4.47
C HIS A 54 -1.71 13.69 -4.82
N LYS A 55 -1.35 12.84 -3.85
CA LYS A 55 -0.34 11.81 -3.97
C LYS A 55 -0.91 10.49 -3.46
N ARG A 56 -1.44 9.70 -4.39
CA ARG A 56 -2.05 8.39 -4.10
C ARG A 56 -1.02 7.26 -3.93
N GLU A 57 0.17 7.42 -4.52
CA GLU A 57 1.21 6.39 -4.49
C GLU A 57 2.09 6.47 -3.24
N SER A 58 2.39 5.29 -2.67
CA SER A 58 3.37 5.14 -1.57
C SER A 58 4.79 5.56 -1.98
N GLN A 59 5.08 5.53 -3.29
CA GLN A 59 6.40 5.78 -3.90
C GLN A 59 7.53 4.89 -3.36
N ASP A 60 7.20 3.74 -2.77
CA ASP A 60 8.17 2.83 -2.17
C ASP A 60 9.08 3.51 -1.13
N LEU A 61 8.61 4.55 -0.43
CA LEU A 61 9.51 5.38 0.40
C LEU A 61 10.16 4.58 1.53
N LEU A 62 9.43 3.68 2.19
CA LEU A 62 10.00 2.80 3.22
C LEU A 62 11.02 1.81 2.66
N LEU A 63 10.78 1.29 1.45
CA LEU A 63 11.71 0.42 0.74
C LEU A 63 12.98 1.20 0.38
N ARG A 64 12.83 2.37 -0.24
CA ARG A 64 13.94 3.25 -0.63
C ARG A 64 14.80 3.66 0.56
N LEU A 65 14.20 3.93 1.72
CA LEU A 65 14.95 4.21 2.96
C LEU A 65 15.86 3.04 3.35
N GLN A 66 15.38 1.80 3.27
CA GLN A 66 16.19 0.62 3.62
C GLN A 66 17.29 0.36 2.59
N PHE A 67 16.98 0.53 1.29
CA PHE A 67 17.94 0.32 0.22
C PHE A 67 19.01 1.41 0.14
N ALA A 68 18.66 2.67 0.45
CA ALA A 68 19.65 3.76 0.53
C ALA A 68 20.74 3.48 1.58
N LYS A 69 20.43 2.70 2.63
CA LYS A 69 21.38 2.25 3.64
C LYS A 69 22.24 1.07 3.17
N GLY A 70 21.64 0.10 2.48
CA GLY A 70 22.32 -1.13 2.05
C GLY A 70 23.20 -0.94 0.81
N ASN A 71 22.74 -0.12 -0.12
CA ASN A 71 23.39 0.12 -1.42
C ASN A 71 23.85 1.58 -1.48
N LEU A 72 25.04 1.86 -0.93
CA LEU A 72 25.66 3.18 -1.00
C LEU A 72 25.75 3.63 -2.46
N LEU A 73 25.30 4.86 -2.74
CA LEU A 73 25.49 5.49 -4.05
C LEU A 73 26.98 5.84 -4.24
N PRO A 74 27.65 5.35 -5.30
CA PRO A 74 28.81 6.05 -5.82
C PRO A 74 28.44 7.50 -6.18
N ALA A 75 29.41 8.39 -6.01
CA ALA A 75 29.28 9.85 -5.90
C ALA A 75 28.27 10.54 -6.85
N ASN A 76 27.62 11.58 -6.33
CA ASN A 76 26.74 12.54 -6.99
C ASN A 76 27.12 12.80 -8.47
N ILE A 77 26.40 12.18 -9.40
CA ILE A 77 26.47 12.56 -10.81
C ILE A 77 25.79 13.94 -10.94
N PRO A 78 26.49 14.99 -11.42
CA PRO A 78 25.95 16.34 -11.48
C PRO A 78 24.60 16.40 -12.21
N THR A 79 23.67 17.18 -11.67
CA THR A 79 22.37 17.38 -12.31
C THR A 79 22.48 18.42 -13.41
N THR A 80 22.54 17.98 -14.67
CA THR A 80 22.25 18.86 -15.81
C THR A 80 20.73 19.03 -15.89
N ARG A 81 20.21 20.19 -15.49
CA ARG A 81 18.81 20.55 -15.77
C ARG A 81 18.68 20.66 -17.29
N VAL A 82 17.84 19.83 -17.89
CA VAL A 82 17.34 20.09 -19.25
C VAL A 82 16.37 21.26 -19.08
N VAL A 83 16.79 22.46 -19.44
CA VAL A 83 15.94 23.65 -19.36
C VAL A 83 14.80 23.47 -20.35
N GLU A 84 13.56 23.61 -19.88
CA GLU A 84 12.39 23.52 -20.74
C GLU A 84 12.38 24.62 -21.82
N LYS A 85 12.04 24.19 -23.04
CA LYS A 85 11.60 24.96 -24.22
C LYS A 85 12.55 26.05 -24.72
N GLY A 86 13.33 25.68 -25.75
CA GLY A 86 13.63 26.57 -26.88
C GLY A 86 15.09 26.97 -27.11
N THR A 87 16.03 26.62 -26.23
CA THR A 87 17.40 27.18 -26.32
C THR A 87 18.56 26.20 -26.15
N GLN A 88 18.32 24.95 -25.75
CA GLN A 88 19.38 23.95 -25.59
C GLN A 88 19.28 22.84 -26.63
N VAL A 89 20.31 22.73 -27.48
CA VAL A 89 20.52 21.55 -28.33
C VAL A 89 20.81 20.36 -27.41
N VAL A 90 19.93 19.36 -27.43
CA VAL A 90 20.15 18.10 -26.71
C VAL A 90 21.34 17.40 -27.37
N THR A 91 22.41 17.17 -26.60
CA THR A 91 23.62 16.50 -27.09
C THR A 91 23.68 15.05 -26.65
N GLU A 92 24.39 14.21 -27.40
CA GLU A 92 24.66 12.81 -27.02
C GLU A 92 25.29 12.69 -25.62
N LYS A 93 26.18 13.62 -25.27
CA LYS A 93 26.80 13.70 -23.93
C LYS A 93 25.76 13.93 -22.83
N MET A 94 24.77 14.80 -23.06
CA MET A 94 23.68 15.05 -22.12
C MET A 94 22.79 13.82 -21.92
N ILE A 95 22.44 13.14 -23.02
CA ILE A 95 21.66 11.89 -22.98
C ILE A 95 22.43 10.82 -22.21
N THR A 96 23.69 10.58 -22.58
CA THR A 96 24.54 9.56 -21.96
C THR A 96 24.76 9.81 -20.46
N THR A 97 24.99 11.06 -20.07
CA THR A 97 25.15 11.43 -18.65
C THR A 97 23.84 11.21 -17.87
N SER A 98 22.71 11.56 -18.47
CA SER A 98 21.39 11.37 -17.84
C SER A 98 21.03 9.89 -17.72
N LEU A 99 21.31 9.09 -18.74
CA LEU A 99 21.09 7.64 -18.75
C LEU A 99 21.96 6.95 -17.70
N ARG A 100 23.26 7.25 -17.64
CA ARG A 100 24.16 6.69 -16.61
C ARG A 100 23.67 7.03 -15.21
N ARG A 101 23.18 8.26 -14.99
CA ARG A 101 22.60 8.64 -13.70
C ARG A 101 21.35 7.84 -13.36
N ALA A 102 20.43 7.68 -14.30
CA ALA A 102 19.22 6.91 -14.10
C ALA A 102 19.53 5.43 -13.79
N LEU A 103 20.41 4.81 -14.57
CA LEU A 103 20.85 3.42 -14.36
C LEU A 103 21.51 3.24 -13.00
N HIS A 104 22.40 4.17 -12.62
CA HIS A 104 23.08 4.13 -11.34
C HIS A 104 22.12 4.32 -10.15
N GLN A 105 21.14 5.22 -10.26
CA GLN A 105 20.11 5.38 -9.24
C GLN A 105 19.20 4.16 -9.15
N TYR A 106 18.86 3.54 -10.27
CA TYR A 106 18.01 2.37 -10.28
C TYR A 106 18.74 1.11 -9.80
N SER A 107 20.05 0.99 -10.04
CA SER A 107 20.84 -0.14 -9.55
C SER A 107 20.94 -0.17 -8.03
N THR A 108 20.85 0.97 -7.34
CA THR A 108 20.83 0.96 -5.86
C THR A 108 19.53 0.40 -5.27
N LEU A 109 18.48 0.21 -6.08
CA LEU A 109 17.26 -0.45 -5.65
C LEU A 109 17.30 -1.96 -5.91
N GLN A 110 18.36 -2.51 -6.52
CA GLN A 110 18.47 -3.94 -6.76
C GLN A 110 18.70 -4.69 -5.45
N ALA A 111 17.87 -5.71 -5.20
CA ALA A 111 17.99 -6.62 -4.09
C ALA A 111 19.21 -7.54 -4.22
N HIS A 112 19.63 -8.11 -3.08
CA HIS A 112 20.82 -8.97 -3.01
C HIS A 112 20.68 -10.28 -3.80
N ASP A 113 19.46 -10.72 -4.08
CA ASP A 113 19.14 -11.88 -4.94
C ASP A 113 18.94 -11.49 -6.42
N GLY A 114 19.19 -10.21 -6.77
CA GLY A 114 19.24 -9.70 -8.14
C GLY A 114 17.93 -9.13 -8.68
N HIS A 115 16.80 -9.24 -7.98
CA HIS A 115 15.54 -8.66 -8.42
C HIS A 115 15.38 -7.18 -8.01
N TRP A 116 14.38 -6.49 -8.56
CA TRP A 116 13.98 -5.15 -8.11
C TRP A 116 12.67 -5.23 -7.35
N PRO A 117 12.70 -5.07 -6.01
CA PRO A 117 11.48 -5.02 -5.23
C PRO A 117 10.73 -3.71 -5.49
N GLY A 118 9.42 -3.76 -5.33
CA GLY A 118 8.56 -2.61 -5.59
C GLY A 118 7.12 -2.89 -5.21
N ASP A 119 6.43 -1.83 -4.83
CA ASP A 119 5.01 -1.84 -4.54
C ASP A 119 4.22 -2.04 -5.84
N VAL A 120 3.38 -3.09 -5.85
CA VAL A 120 2.35 -3.30 -6.87
C VAL A 120 1.00 -3.01 -6.20
N SER A 121 0.87 -1.79 -5.69
CA SER A 121 -0.38 -1.28 -5.15
C SER A 121 -1.25 -0.72 -6.28
N GLY A 122 -2.46 -0.31 -5.90
CA GLY A 122 -3.39 0.33 -6.81
C GLY A 122 -4.77 -0.27 -6.69
N LEU A 123 -4.93 -1.58 -6.51
CA LEU A 123 -6.25 -2.21 -6.38
C LEU A 123 -6.74 -2.20 -4.92
N MET A 124 -7.89 -1.57 -4.71
CA MET A 124 -8.47 -1.34 -3.38
C MET A 124 -9.37 -2.49 -2.90
N PHE A 125 -9.35 -3.66 -3.57
CA PHE A 125 -10.21 -4.80 -3.21
C PHE A 125 -9.45 -6.10 -2.88
N ILE A 126 -8.16 -6.20 -3.21
CA ILE A 126 -7.37 -7.40 -2.93
C ILE A 126 -7.20 -7.60 -1.42
N MET A 127 -6.78 -6.55 -0.70
CA MET A 127 -6.61 -6.60 0.75
C MET A 127 -7.92 -6.89 1.50
N PRO A 128 -9.06 -6.23 1.17
CA PRO A 128 -10.36 -6.65 1.68
C PRO A 128 -10.64 -8.14 1.47
N MET A 129 -10.49 -8.68 0.26
CA MET A 129 -10.75 -10.10 -0.02
C MET A 129 -9.89 -11.05 0.82
N LEU A 130 -8.62 -10.70 1.06
CA LEU A 130 -7.76 -11.44 1.97
C LEU A 130 -8.32 -11.41 3.41
N ILE A 131 -8.72 -10.23 3.90
CA ILE A 131 -9.30 -10.08 5.24
C ILE A 131 -10.57 -10.91 5.39
N PHE A 132 -11.47 -10.87 4.41
CA PHE A 132 -12.67 -11.72 4.39
C PHE A 132 -12.31 -13.21 4.50
N SER A 133 -11.40 -13.67 3.65
CA SER A 133 -10.97 -15.07 3.62
C SER A 133 -10.37 -15.50 4.96
N LEU A 134 -9.51 -14.67 5.54
CA LEU A 134 -8.88 -14.93 6.84
C LEU A 134 -9.87 -14.87 7.99
N TYR A 135 -10.88 -14.00 7.92
CA TYR A 135 -11.93 -13.93 8.93
C TYR A 135 -12.82 -15.19 8.90
N VAL A 136 -13.31 -15.58 7.73
CA VAL A 136 -14.14 -16.79 7.56
C VAL A 136 -13.39 -18.05 8.00
N THR A 137 -12.10 -18.13 7.74
CA THR A 137 -11.25 -19.26 8.16
C THR A 137 -10.75 -19.18 9.61
N GLY A 138 -11.16 -18.16 10.38
CA GLY A 138 -10.72 -17.97 11.77
C GLY A 138 -9.21 -17.70 11.93
N SER A 139 -8.52 -17.35 10.83
CA SER A 139 -7.06 -17.25 10.76
C SER A 139 -6.54 -15.81 10.71
N LEU A 140 -7.43 -14.81 10.84
CA LEU A 140 -7.09 -13.38 10.75
C LEU A 140 -5.94 -12.98 11.69
N ASN A 141 -6.06 -13.29 12.98
CA ASN A 141 -5.05 -12.93 13.98
C ASN A 141 -3.82 -13.87 13.98
N ILE A 142 -3.90 -14.98 13.24
CA ILE A 142 -2.78 -15.91 13.05
C ILE A 142 -1.87 -15.40 11.94
N VAL A 143 -2.46 -14.97 10.82
CA VAL A 143 -1.74 -14.53 9.63
C VAL A 143 -1.35 -13.05 9.71
N LEU A 144 -2.25 -12.19 10.22
CA LEU A 144 -2.03 -10.75 10.33
C LEU A 144 -1.80 -10.36 11.79
N SER A 145 -0.55 -10.05 12.13
CA SER A 145 -0.21 -9.43 13.42
C SER A 145 -0.96 -8.11 13.62
N SER A 146 -1.03 -7.60 14.85
CA SER A 146 -1.57 -6.27 15.16
C SER A 146 -0.96 -5.14 14.30
N GLU A 147 0.32 -5.26 13.96
CA GLU A 147 1.08 -4.29 13.16
C GLU A 147 0.63 -4.26 11.71
N HIS A 148 0.54 -5.43 11.08
CA HIS A 148 -0.08 -5.59 9.76
C HIS A 148 -1.49 -5.00 9.74
N GLN A 149 -2.35 -5.37 10.69
CA GLN A 149 -3.72 -4.85 10.74
C GLN A 149 -3.76 -3.32 10.86
N ARG A 150 -2.85 -2.73 11.66
CA ARG A 150 -2.72 -1.28 11.81
C ARG A 150 -2.34 -0.59 10.50
N GLU A 151 -1.38 -1.14 9.75
CA GLU A 151 -0.99 -0.55 8.46
C GLU A 151 -2.05 -0.77 7.38
N ILE A 152 -2.79 -1.87 7.42
CA ILE A 152 -3.92 -2.09 6.49
C ILE A 152 -5.02 -1.06 6.75
N ARG A 153 -5.38 -0.81 8.02
CA ARG A 153 -6.32 0.27 8.38
C ARG A 153 -5.82 1.63 7.91
N ARG A 154 -4.55 1.96 8.19
CA ARG A 154 -3.90 3.20 7.72
C ARG A 154 -3.99 3.34 6.20
N HIS A 155 -3.71 2.27 5.46
CA HIS A 155 -3.82 2.26 4.00
C HIS A 155 -5.25 2.55 3.54
N ILE A 156 -6.26 1.85 4.07
CA ILE A 156 -7.66 2.06 3.70
C ILE A 156 -8.09 3.50 4.01
N TYR A 157 -7.73 4.03 5.18
CA TYR A 157 -8.05 5.40 5.58
C TYR A 157 -7.39 6.46 4.71
N ASN A 158 -6.14 6.27 4.31
CA ASN A 158 -5.46 7.21 3.43
C ASN A 158 -6.06 7.23 2.01
N HIS A 159 -6.78 6.19 1.60
CA HIS A 159 -7.37 6.09 0.28
C HIS A 159 -8.88 6.35 0.23
N GLN A 160 -9.49 6.79 1.34
CA GLN A 160 -10.86 7.29 1.29
C GLN A 160 -10.90 8.60 0.49
N ASN A 161 -11.85 8.70 -0.43
CA ASN A 161 -12.08 9.92 -1.22
C ASN A 161 -12.77 11.00 -0.38
N GLU A 162 -12.73 12.25 -0.87
CA GLU A 162 -13.32 13.39 -0.18
C GLU A 162 -14.84 13.26 0.02
N ASP A 163 -15.51 12.51 -0.86
CA ASP A 163 -16.94 12.19 -0.76
C ASP A 163 -17.25 11.14 0.33
N GLY A 164 -16.23 10.53 0.94
CA GLY A 164 -16.37 9.51 1.97
C GLY A 164 -16.36 8.07 1.43
N GLY A 165 -16.40 7.84 0.13
CA GLY A 165 -16.35 6.51 -0.45
C GLY A 165 -14.93 6.01 -0.74
N TRP A 166 -14.84 4.81 -1.32
CA TRP A 166 -13.60 4.23 -1.84
C TRP A 166 -13.77 3.75 -3.29
N GLY A 167 -12.73 3.95 -4.09
CA GLY A 167 -12.66 3.44 -5.46
C GLY A 167 -12.32 1.96 -5.54
N THR A 168 -12.42 1.39 -6.74
CA THR A 168 -11.88 0.04 -7.04
C THR A 168 -10.36 0.04 -7.13
N HIS A 169 -9.78 1.21 -7.41
CA HIS A 169 -8.35 1.47 -7.36
C HIS A 169 -8.06 2.83 -6.71
N VAL A 170 -6.81 3.06 -6.30
CA VAL A 170 -6.37 4.22 -5.47
C VAL A 170 -6.61 5.58 -6.12
N TRP A 171 -6.62 5.64 -7.46
CA TRP A 171 -6.92 6.86 -8.24
C TRP A 171 -8.39 7.00 -8.66
N GLY A 172 -9.19 5.97 -8.42
CA GLY A 172 -10.54 5.89 -8.96
C GLY A 172 -11.55 6.69 -8.14
N PRO A 173 -12.64 7.16 -8.78
CA PRO A 173 -13.76 7.70 -8.03
C PRO A 173 -14.37 6.63 -7.12
N SER A 174 -15.12 7.06 -6.12
CA SER A 174 -15.82 6.16 -5.21
C SER A 174 -16.80 5.27 -5.98
N SER A 175 -16.87 4.01 -5.57
CA SER A 175 -17.70 3.00 -6.24
C SER A 175 -18.37 2.12 -5.20
N MET A 176 -19.56 1.57 -5.50
CA MET A 176 -20.24 0.69 -4.55
C MET A 176 -19.39 -0.53 -4.17
N PHE A 177 -18.64 -1.07 -5.13
CA PHE A 177 -17.72 -2.19 -4.91
C PHE A 177 -16.58 -1.83 -3.97
N GLY A 178 -15.83 -0.77 -4.28
CA GLY A 178 -14.71 -0.30 -3.46
C GLY A 178 -15.17 0.10 -2.06
N SER A 179 -16.24 0.90 -1.96
CA SER A 179 -16.78 1.39 -0.70
C SER A 179 -17.24 0.26 0.21
N CYS A 180 -18.06 -0.67 -0.29
CA CYS A 180 -18.55 -1.76 0.54
C CYS A 180 -17.42 -2.67 1.04
N LEU A 181 -16.49 -3.08 0.17
CA LEU A 181 -15.42 -3.99 0.56
C LEU A 181 -14.47 -3.36 1.57
N ASN A 182 -14.06 -2.10 1.37
CA ASN A 182 -13.17 -1.42 2.31
C ASN A 182 -13.85 -1.11 3.64
N TYR A 183 -15.11 -0.67 3.60
CA TYR A 183 -15.89 -0.46 4.82
C TYR A 183 -16.00 -1.76 5.63
N VAL A 184 -16.42 -2.87 5.01
CA VAL A 184 -16.55 -4.15 5.72
C VAL A 184 -15.19 -4.68 6.18
N ALA A 185 -14.12 -4.50 5.40
CA ALA A 185 -12.77 -4.85 5.84
C ALA A 185 -12.36 -4.12 7.12
N LEU A 186 -12.65 -2.81 7.24
CA LEU A 186 -12.42 -2.06 8.48
C LEU A 186 -13.23 -2.64 9.65
N ARG A 187 -14.52 -2.95 9.42
CA ARG A 187 -15.38 -3.60 10.44
C ARG A 187 -14.82 -4.95 10.90
N LEU A 188 -14.33 -5.78 9.98
CA LEU A 188 -13.70 -7.07 10.26
C LEU A 188 -12.40 -6.92 11.05
N LEU A 189 -11.68 -5.82 10.83
CA LEU A 189 -10.47 -5.45 11.58
C LEU A 189 -10.76 -4.76 12.93
N GLY A 190 -12.03 -4.74 13.36
CA GLY A 190 -12.44 -4.25 14.67
C GLY A 190 -12.80 -2.77 14.75
N GLU A 191 -12.82 -2.03 13.64
CA GLU A 191 -13.19 -0.62 13.63
C GLU A 191 -14.68 -0.43 13.94
N MET A 192 -14.96 0.42 14.93
CA MET A 192 -16.30 0.71 15.42
C MET A 192 -16.80 2.06 14.90
N LEU A 193 -18.12 2.20 14.87
CA LEU A 193 -18.77 3.50 14.62
C LEU A 193 -18.88 4.18 15.99
N ASP A 194 -17.76 4.65 16.52
CA ASP A 194 -17.76 5.62 17.60
C ASP A 194 -17.83 7.03 16.99
N GLY A 195 -18.36 7.99 17.73
CA GLY A 195 -18.55 9.37 17.25
C GLY A 195 -17.26 10.06 16.78
N ASP A 196 -16.10 9.48 17.09
CA ASP A 196 -14.78 9.97 16.75
C ASP A 196 -14.24 9.39 15.42
N ASN A 197 -14.77 8.26 14.92
CA ASN A 197 -14.38 7.66 13.63
C ASN A 197 -15.18 8.26 12.46
N ASP A 198 -14.88 9.52 12.15
CA ASP A 198 -15.49 10.28 11.05
C ASP A 198 -15.36 9.55 9.70
N VAL A 199 -14.24 8.87 9.47
CA VAL A 199 -13.96 8.13 8.23
C VAL A 199 -14.94 6.97 8.02
N LEU A 200 -15.11 6.11 9.03
CA LEU A 200 -16.02 4.96 8.93
C LEU A 200 -17.48 5.42 8.81
N THR A 201 -17.83 6.49 9.52
CA THR A 201 -19.17 7.11 9.48
C THR A 201 -19.49 7.66 8.09
N LYS A 202 -18.57 8.42 7.48
CA LYS A 202 -18.69 8.92 6.10
C LYS A 202 -18.80 7.79 5.08
N GLY A 203 -17.99 6.74 5.25
CA GLY A 203 -18.05 5.54 4.42
C GLY A 203 -19.42 4.89 4.40
N ARG A 204 -20.00 4.68 5.58
CA ARG A 204 -21.35 4.14 5.70
C ARG A 204 -22.40 5.07 5.10
N ALA A 205 -22.31 6.37 5.39
CA ALA A 205 -23.25 7.35 4.85
C ALA A 205 -23.24 7.38 3.32
N TRP A 206 -22.04 7.32 2.71
CA TRP A 206 -21.87 7.23 1.27
C TRP A 206 -22.52 5.96 0.69
N ILE A 207 -22.31 4.80 1.30
CA ILE A 207 -22.90 3.53 0.84
C ILE A 207 -24.44 3.62 0.89
N LEU A 208 -25.00 4.10 2.01
CA LEU A 208 -26.46 4.17 2.18
C LEU A 208 -27.10 5.18 1.21
N SER A 209 -26.46 6.33 0.98
CA SER A 209 -27.00 7.35 0.07
C SER A 209 -26.94 6.96 -1.41
N HIS A 210 -26.10 5.99 -1.79
CA HIS A 210 -25.91 5.54 -3.18
C HIS A 210 -26.60 4.22 -3.50
N GLY A 211 -27.67 3.88 -2.78
CA GLY A 211 -28.49 2.69 -3.05
C GLY A 211 -28.08 1.45 -2.26
N SER A 212 -27.23 1.59 -1.24
CA SER A 212 -26.78 0.52 -0.34
C SER A 212 -25.98 -0.60 -1.00
N ALA A 213 -25.58 -1.61 -0.21
CA ALA A 213 -24.83 -2.77 -0.69
C ALA A 213 -25.57 -3.62 -1.75
N THR A 214 -26.87 -3.40 -2.00
CA THR A 214 -27.59 -4.09 -3.09
C THR A 214 -27.05 -3.72 -4.48
N GLY A 215 -26.46 -2.53 -4.63
CA GLY A 215 -25.83 -2.05 -5.86
C GLY A 215 -24.45 -2.63 -6.15
N VAL A 216 -23.93 -3.53 -5.30
CA VAL A 216 -22.61 -4.11 -5.48
C VAL A 216 -22.57 -5.06 -6.70
N PRO A 217 -21.49 -5.04 -7.51
CA PRO A 217 -21.30 -6.00 -8.60
C PRO A 217 -21.21 -7.46 -8.11
N GLN A 218 -21.39 -8.43 -9.03
CA GLN A 218 -21.43 -9.87 -8.73
C GLN A 218 -20.27 -10.35 -7.84
N TRP A 219 -19.04 -9.87 -8.08
CA TRP A 219 -17.88 -10.22 -7.26
C TRP A 219 -18.06 -9.78 -5.81
N GLY A 220 -18.58 -8.59 -5.55
CA GLY A 220 -18.84 -8.12 -4.20
C GLY A 220 -19.96 -8.90 -3.51
N LYS A 221 -20.95 -9.38 -4.27
CA LYS A 221 -22.02 -10.22 -3.71
C LYS A 221 -21.49 -11.53 -3.13
N ILE A 222 -20.43 -12.11 -3.71
CA ILE A 222 -19.79 -13.32 -3.17
C ILE A 222 -19.28 -13.06 -1.74
N PHE A 223 -18.54 -11.96 -1.54
CA PHE A 223 -17.95 -11.63 -0.23
C PHE A 223 -18.96 -11.06 0.79
N LEU A 224 -20.05 -10.48 0.32
CA LEU A 224 -21.10 -9.91 1.17
C LEU A 224 -22.29 -10.86 1.39
N SER A 225 -22.28 -12.06 0.81
CA SER A 225 -23.38 -13.02 0.92
C SER A 225 -23.59 -13.57 2.33
N ASP A 226 -22.55 -13.55 3.17
CA ASP A 226 -22.68 -13.86 4.58
C ASP A 226 -23.59 -12.82 5.26
N ASN A 227 -24.69 -13.29 5.84
CA ASN A 227 -25.76 -12.46 6.43
C ASN A 227 -25.23 -11.46 7.48
N TRP A 228 -24.07 -11.76 8.06
CA TRP A 228 -23.33 -10.89 8.98
C TRP A 228 -22.75 -9.64 8.28
N CYS A 229 -22.19 -9.79 7.08
CA CYS A 229 -21.56 -8.71 6.32
C CYS A 229 -22.58 -7.66 5.86
N LEU A 230 -23.80 -8.07 5.52
CA LEU A 230 -24.88 -7.14 5.16
C LEU A 230 -25.33 -6.31 6.36
N ARG A 231 -25.43 -6.93 7.54
CA ARG A 231 -25.75 -6.24 8.80
C ARG A 231 -24.71 -5.20 9.19
N LEU A 232 -23.43 -5.43 8.87
CA LEU A 232 -22.37 -4.46 9.14
C LEU A 232 -22.54 -3.15 8.36
N VAL A 233 -23.04 -3.24 7.13
CA VAL A 233 -23.36 -2.07 6.29
C VAL A 233 -24.63 -1.38 6.79
N GLY A 234 -25.45 -2.10 7.55
CA GLY A 234 -26.69 -1.62 8.14
C GLY A 234 -27.91 -1.84 7.25
N GLN A 235 -27.91 -2.96 6.51
CA GLN A 235 -29.11 -3.54 5.91
C GLN A 235 -29.81 -4.49 6.89
#